data_AF-A0A7R9F9G1-F1
#
_entry.id   AF-A0A7R9F9G1-F1
#
_cell.length_a   1.000
_cell.length_b   1.000
_cell.length_c   1.000
_cell.angle_alpha   90.00
_cell.angle_beta   90.00
_cell.angle_gamma   90.00
#
_symmetry.space_group_name_H-M   'P 1'
#
loop_
_entity.id
_entity.type
_entity.pdbx_description
1 polymer ?
#
loop_
_entity_poly.entity_id
_entity_poly.type
_entity_poly.pdbx_seq_one_letter_code
_entity_poly.pdbx_strand_id
1 'polypeptide(L)'
;MWPSKYSYSWNAKDVGPKRDLVGELASAVRNKTNLKFGLYHSLFEWFHPLYLQDKANGYKTQYFVGNKTMPELYELVTTYKPEIVWSDGPMDGKYTYWNSTQFIAWLYNSSPVKDTVVVNDRWGKGLKCKHGDFYTCRDHYNPGHLLPYKWENCDTVDKNSWAFRRNAKLEDYHTIQELLSRFISTVSCGGNFLLNVAPTKYGVITPIYEERFSQLGTWLAINGESIYATTAWTSQRDNITSGVWYTHSIIIHIIIFSLTSLKYTQKKTNSVVYAIVLNWPKNGLLLLGSPTLVPESTITLLGYTGNLQWNETDNGIKIQFPDRDNVKSKWAWALKLTNTTE
;
A
#
# COMPACT_ATOMS: atom_id res chain seq x y z
N MET A 1 -7.91 -2.25 22.33
CA MET A 1 -6.45 -2.50 22.46
C MET A 1 -5.70 -1.37 23.19
N TRP A 2 -6.38 -0.30 23.59
CA TRP A 2 -5.87 0.85 24.31
C TRP A 2 -6.75 1.10 25.54
N PRO A 3 -6.38 1.94 26.53
CA PRO A 3 -7.19 2.21 27.72
C PRO A 3 -8.43 3.06 27.42
N SER A 4 -9.37 2.51 26.66
CA SER A 4 -10.60 3.18 26.25
C SER A 4 -11.55 3.35 27.41
N LYS A 5 -12.06 4.58 27.61
CA LYS A 5 -13.12 4.85 28.60
C LYS A 5 -14.44 4.19 28.23
N TYR A 6 -14.62 3.83 26.96
CA TYR A 6 -15.84 3.23 26.40
C TYR A 6 -15.73 1.71 26.22
N SER A 7 -14.58 1.09 26.58
CA SER A 7 -14.43 -0.36 26.76
C SER A 7 -13.88 -0.70 28.15
N TYR A 8 -14.48 -0.14 29.19
CA TYR A 8 -14.10 -0.49 30.57
C TYR A 8 -14.10 -2.00 30.78
N SER A 9 -13.02 -2.54 31.37
CA SER A 9 -12.83 -4.00 31.59
C SER A 9 -12.81 -4.87 30.33
N TRP A 10 -12.77 -4.27 29.14
CA TRP A 10 -12.67 -4.97 27.86
C TRP A 10 -11.61 -4.32 26.96
N ASN A 11 -10.46 -4.00 27.56
CA ASN A 11 -9.32 -3.44 26.84
C ASN A 11 -7.98 -3.93 27.42
N ALA A 12 -6.89 -3.81 26.65
CA ALA A 12 -5.58 -4.38 26.98
C ALA A 12 -4.89 -3.76 28.21
N LYS A 13 -5.33 -2.58 28.67
CA LYS A 13 -4.84 -1.97 29.90
C LYS A 13 -5.56 -2.53 31.12
N ASP A 14 -6.87 -2.70 31.02
CA ASP A 14 -7.68 -3.21 32.12
C ASP A 14 -7.59 -4.73 32.27
N VAL A 15 -7.44 -5.46 31.16
CA VAL A 15 -7.33 -6.93 31.14
C VAL A 15 -6.11 -7.39 30.35
N GLY A 16 -5.63 -8.59 30.63
CA GLY A 16 -4.47 -9.17 29.93
C GLY A 16 -3.16 -8.43 30.23
N PRO A 17 -2.46 -7.86 29.22
CA PRO A 17 -1.08 -7.40 29.35
C PRO A 17 -0.88 -6.14 30.21
N LYS A 18 -1.95 -5.47 30.65
CA LYS A 18 -1.90 -4.24 31.47
C LYS A 18 -1.15 -3.08 30.81
N ARG A 19 -1.23 -3.00 29.47
CA ARG A 19 -0.48 -2.07 28.62
C ARG A 19 -1.37 -1.37 27.61
N ASP A 20 -0.99 -0.14 27.27
CA ASP A 20 -1.57 0.58 26.14
C ASP A 20 -0.82 0.17 24.87
N LEU A 21 -1.26 -0.93 24.25
CA LEU A 21 -0.55 -1.49 23.11
C LEU A 21 -0.57 -0.56 21.89
N VAL A 22 -1.66 0.22 21.72
CA VAL A 22 -1.76 1.18 20.62
C VAL A 22 -0.82 2.36 20.86
N GLY A 23 -0.85 2.97 22.05
CA GLY A 23 0.02 4.10 22.38
C GLY A 23 1.50 3.75 22.36
N GLU A 24 1.87 2.56 22.85
CA GLU A 24 3.25 2.09 22.82
C GLU A 24 3.74 1.81 21.39
N LEU A 25 2.92 1.19 20.54
CA LEU A 25 3.27 0.98 19.13
C LEU A 25 3.36 2.31 18.38
N ALA A 26 2.40 3.22 18.58
CA ALA A 26 2.42 4.56 17.99
C ALA A 26 3.70 5.32 18.37
N SER A 27 4.09 5.26 19.64
CA SER A 27 5.31 5.88 20.15
C SER A 27 6.56 5.25 19.54
N ALA A 28 6.61 3.92 19.43
CA ALA A 28 7.73 3.23 18.80
C ALA A 28 7.86 3.60 17.31
N VAL A 29 6.77 3.62 16.55
CA VAL A 29 6.75 4.00 15.13
C VAL A 29 7.26 5.43 14.95
N ARG A 30 6.72 6.38 15.71
CA ARG A 30 7.09 7.80 15.59
C ARG A 30 8.50 8.12 16.06
N ASN A 31 8.95 7.49 17.14
CA ASN A 31 10.25 7.81 17.74
C ASN A 31 11.42 7.06 17.08
N LYS A 32 11.16 5.96 16.36
CA LYS A 32 12.21 5.11 15.79
C LYS A 32 12.20 5.05 14.27
N THR A 33 11.19 5.61 13.60
CA THR A 33 11.05 5.51 12.15
C THR A 33 10.46 6.78 11.56
N ASN A 34 10.51 6.90 10.22
CA ASN A 34 9.81 7.95 9.48
C ASN A 34 8.46 7.47 8.92
N LEU A 35 7.94 6.32 9.41
CA LEU A 35 6.68 5.77 8.93
C LEU A 35 5.49 6.59 9.43
N LYS A 36 4.45 6.67 8.58
CA LYS A 36 3.14 7.15 8.98
C LYS A 36 2.43 6.09 9.82
N PHE A 37 1.67 6.53 10.82
CA PHE A 37 0.96 5.63 11.74
C PHE A 37 -0.54 5.70 11.49
N GLY A 38 -1.11 4.61 10.97
CA GLY A 38 -2.56 4.44 10.77
C GLY A 38 -3.18 3.48 11.78
N LEU A 39 -4.51 3.52 11.92
CA LEU A 39 -5.26 2.65 12.81
C LEU A 39 -6.45 2.00 12.12
N TYR A 40 -6.57 0.70 12.30
CA TYR A 40 -7.75 -0.09 11.95
C TYR A 40 -8.80 -0.01 13.07
N HIS A 41 -10.08 0.09 12.71
CA HIS A 41 -11.19 0.02 13.65
C HIS A 41 -12.37 -0.77 13.08
N SER A 42 -12.82 -1.80 13.81
CA SER A 42 -14.06 -2.52 13.49
C SER A 42 -15.25 -1.70 13.99
N LEU A 43 -16.13 -1.26 13.08
CA LEU A 43 -17.32 -0.48 13.42
C LEU A 43 -18.29 -1.25 14.33
N PHE A 44 -18.27 -2.59 14.26
CA PHE A 44 -19.16 -3.49 14.99
C PHE A 44 -18.41 -4.37 15.97
N GLU A 45 -19.12 -4.84 16.99
CA GLU A 45 -18.65 -5.82 17.97
C GLU A 45 -19.68 -6.94 18.08
N TRP A 46 -19.32 -8.15 17.68
CA TRP A 46 -20.25 -9.26 17.44
C TRP A 46 -21.18 -9.58 18.60
N PHE A 47 -20.67 -9.48 19.83
CA PHE A 47 -21.39 -9.92 21.03
C PHE A 47 -21.79 -8.76 21.95
N HIS A 48 -21.59 -7.51 21.52
CA HIS A 48 -21.95 -6.37 22.36
C HIS A 48 -23.49 -6.27 22.49
N PRO A 49 -24.07 -6.23 23.70
CA PRO A 49 -25.52 -6.26 23.89
C PRO A 49 -26.26 -5.16 23.12
N LEU A 50 -25.74 -3.93 23.14
CA LEU A 50 -26.33 -2.82 22.37
C LEU A 50 -26.26 -3.05 20.86
N TYR A 51 -25.19 -3.69 20.35
CA TYR A 51 -25.09 -4.01 18.92
C TYR A 51 -26.13 -5.06 18.54
N LEU A 52 -26.28 -6.11 19.36
CA LEU A 52 -27.29 -7.14 19.16
C LEU A 52 -28.71 -6.57 19.22
N GLN A 53 -28.96 -5.61 20.11
CA GLN A 53 -30.24 -4.89 20.22
C GLN A 53 -30.54 -4.06 18.97
N ASP A 54 -29.58 -3.23 18.53
CA ASP A 54 -29.72 -2.43 17.31
C ASP A 54 -29.89 -3.35 16.09
N LYS A 55 -29.13 -4.46 16.01
CA LYS A 55 -29.27 -5.45 14.94
C LYS A 55 -30.63 -6.13 14.93
N ALA A 56 -31.14 -6.54 16.09
CA ALA A 56 -32.44 -7.21 16.22
C ALA A 56 -33.61 -6.31 15.79
N ASN A 57 -33.47 -4.99 15.91
CA ASN A 57 -34.49 -4.04 15.45
C ASN A 57 -34.29 -3.52 14.02
N GLY A 58 -33.31 -4.08 13.29
CA GLY A 58 -33.02 -3.69 11.91
C GLY A 58 -32.29 -2.36 11.78
N TYR A 59 -31.45 -2.00 12.76
CA TYR A 59 -30.64 -0.78 12.83
C TYR A 59 -31.48 0.51 12.82
N LYS A 60 -32.68 0.46 13.43
CA LYS A 60 -33.57 1.61 13.58
C LYS A 60 -33.16 2.52 14.73
N THR A 61 -32.42 1.99 15.69
CA THR A 61 -31.77 2.74 16.76
C THR A 61 -30.25 2.72 16.59
N GLN A 62 -29.55 3.61 17.29
CA GLN A 62 -28.10 3.78 17.25
C GLN A 62 -27.51 3.70 18.66
N TYR A 63 -28.05 2.86 19.53
CA TYR A 63 -27.60 2.78 20.93
C TYR A 63 -26.14 2.36 21.01
N PHE A 64 -25.74 1.35 20.24
CA PHE A 64 -24.36 0.91 20.16
C PHE A 64 -23.48 2.01 19.58
N VAL A 65 -23.92 2.64 18.48
CA VAL A 65 -23.11 3.65 17.79
C VAL A 65 -22.88 4.88 18.68
N GLY A 66 -23.91 5.36 19.36
CA GLY A 66 -23.84 6.54 20.22
C GLY A 66 -23.11 6.33 21.55
N ASN A 67 -23.15 5.12 22.12
CA ASN A 67 -22.55 4.84 23.43
C ASN A 67 -21.19 4.12 23.35
N LYS A 68 -20.84 3.55 22.19
CA LYS A 68 -19.67 2.69 22.02
C LYS A 68 -18.83 3.10 20.81
N THR A 69 -19.28 2.79 19.59
CA THR A 69 -18.46 2.92 18.38
C THR A 69 -17.95 4.34 18.12
N MET A 70 -18.84 5.34 18.12
CA MET A 70 -18.45 6.71 17.78
C MET A 70 -17.58 7.34 18.86
N PRO A 71 -17.94 7.31 20.16
CA PRO A 71 -17.08 7.84 21.21
C PRO A 71 -15.67 7.22 21.20
N GLU A 72 -15.55 5.91 20.92
CA GLU A 72 -14.24 5.24 20.76
C GLU A 72 -13.43 5.78 19.60
N LEU A 73 -14.06 5.99 18.44
CA LEU A 73 -13.38 6.57 17.28
C LEU A 73 -12.90 8.01 17.53
N TYR A 74 -13.72 8.85 18.17
CA TYR A 74 -13.31 10.21 18.57
C TYR A 74 -12.13 10.16 19.55
N GLU A 75 -12.19 9.29 20.56
CA GLU A 75 -11.10 9.10 21.53
C GLU A 75 -9.82 8.60 20.85
N LEU A 76 -9.94 7.59 19.98
CA LEU A 76 -8.83 6.98 19.25
C LEU A 76 -8.11 8.01 18.37
N VAL A 77 -8.86 8.81 17.60
CA VAL A 77 -8.28 9.86 16.75
C VAL A 77 -7.64 10.96 17.59
N THR A 78 -8.32 11.42 18.64
CA THR A 78 -7.82 12.52 19.47
C THR A 78 -6.56 12.13 20.24
N THR A 79 -6.53 10.89 20.75
CA THR A 79 -5.43 10.37 21.58
C THR A 79 -4.23 10.00 20.73
N TYR A 80 -4.44 9.22 19.68
CA TYR A 80 -3.33 8.62 18.92
C TYR A 80 -2.99 9.36 17.64
N LYS A 81 -3.81 10.32 17.18
CA LYS A 81 -3.55 11.15 15.99
C LYS A 81 -3.10 10.32 14.78
N PRO A 82 -3.88 9.33 14.32
CA PRO A 82 -3.50 8.49 13.19
C PRO A 82 -3.55 9.27 11.87
N GLU A 83 -2.69 8.88 10.93
CA GLU A 83 -2.62 9.38 9.55
C GLU A 83 -3.59 8.63 8.63
N ILE A 84 -4.07 7.46 9.06
CA ILE A 84 -5.11 6.69 8.37
C ILE A 84 -6.12 6.20 9.41
N VAL A 85 -7.42 6.42 9.18
CA VAL A 85 -8.48 5.73 9.91
C VAL A 85 -9.10 4.69 8.98
N TRP A 86 -8.73 3.43 9.19
CA TRP A 86 -9.11 2.31 8.35
C TRP A 86 -10.31 1.59 9.00
N SER A 87 -11.52 1.90 8.54
CA SER A 87 -12.75 1.32 9.09
C SER A 87 -13.04 -0.08 8.52
N ASP A 88 -13.78 -0.91 9.24
CA ASP A 88 -14.31 -2.17 8.71
C ASP A 88 -15.62 -2.57 9.39
N GLY A 89 -16.31 -3.56 8.80
CA GLY A 89 -17.64 -3.98 9.24
C GLY A 89 -18.87 -3.38 8.53
N PRO A 90 -18.80 -2.89 7.27
CA PRO A 90 -19.95 -2.28 6.62
C PRO A 90 -21.08 -3.26 6.24
N MET A 91 -20.94 -4.57 6.47
CA MET A 91 -21.85 -5.59 5.90
C MET A 91 -23.29 -5.49 6.43
N ASP A 92 -23.43 -4.98 7.65
CA ASP A 92 -24.64 -5.06 8.45
C ASP A 92 -25.44 -3.75 8.44
N GLY A 93 -24.79 -2.59 8.70
CA GLY A 93 -25.44 -1.28 8.80
C GLY A 93 -25.10 -0.29 7.68
N LYS A 94 -26.07 0.56 7.28
CA LYS A 94 -25.83 1.70 6.38
C LYS A 94 -24.99 2.78 7.09
N TYR A 95 -24.36 3.65 6.31
CA TYR A 95 -23.56 4.77 6.84
C TYR A 95 -24.35 5.71 7.77
N THR A 96 -25.68 5.80 7.59
CA THR A 96 -26.57 6.55 8.47
C THR A 96 -26.64 5.94 9.86
N TYR A 97 -26.78 4.61 9.97
CA TYR A 97 -26.74 3.90 11.25
C TYR A 97 -25.39 4.05 11.93
N TRP A 98 -24.29 3.97 11.18
CA TRP A 98 -22.95 4.18 11.74
C TRP A 98 -22.66 5.64 12.09
N ASN A 99 -23.51 6.61 11.71
CA ASN A 99 -23.22 8.03 11.83
C ASN A 99 -21.88 8.46 11.19
N SER A 100 -21.49 7.77 10.11
CA SER A 100 -20.18 7.97 9.48
C SER A 100 -20.02 9.36 8.88
N THR A 101 -21.11 9.96 8.38
CA THR A 101 -21.06 11.31 7.79
C THR A 101 -20.66 12.37 8.80
N GLN A 102 -21.21 12.31 10.02
CA GLN A 102 -20.86 13.26 11.08
C GLN A 102 -19.41 13.05 11.55
N PHE A 103 -19.00 11.79 11.72
CA PHE A 103 -17.62 11.47 12.13
C PHE A 103 -16.60 11.94 11.09
N ILE A 104 -16.81 11.65 9.81
CA ILE A 104 -15.90 12.05 8.72
C ILE A 104 -15.89 13.58 8.57
N ALA A 105 -17.05 14.24 8.68
CA ALA A 105 -17.10 15.70 8.67
C ALA A 105 -16.29 16.31 9.82
N TRP A 106 -16.39 15.78 11.04
CA TRP A 106 -15.54 16.20 12.15
C TRP A 106 -14.06 15.89 11.87
N LEU A 107 -13.76 14.70 11.32
CA LEU A 107 -12.41 14.23 11.05
C LEU A 107 -11.65 15.23 10.17
N TYR A 108 -12.27 15.71 9.09
CA TYR A 108 -11.64 16.65 8.15
C TYR A 108 -11.82 18.14 8.49
N ASN A 109 -12.80 18.51 9.31
CA ASN A 109 -13.01 19.93 9.65
C ASN A 109 -12.31 20.35 10.94
N SER A 110 -12.30 19.48 11.95
CA SER A 110 -12.06 19.89 13.35
C SER A 110 -11.14 18.98 14.15
N SER A 111 -10.85 17.77 13.67
CA SER A 111 -9.98 16.84 14.39
C SER A 111 -8.52 17.33 14.43
N PRO A 112 -7.68 16.80 15.35
CA PRO A 112 -6.27 17.17 15.43
C PRO A 112 -5.41 16.64 14.26
N VAL A 113 -6.00 15.86 13.34
CA VAL A 113 -5.32 15.26 12.18
C VAL A 113 -5.97 15.66 10.86
N LYS A 114 -6.87 16.65 10.88
CA LYS A 114 -7.69 17.08 9.75
C LYS A 114 -6.91 17.40 8.46
N ASP A 115 -5.66 17.83 8.59
CA ASP A 115 -4.85 18.28 7.46
C ASP A 115 -4.12 17.12 6.74
N THR A 116 -4.07 15.93 7.33
CA THR A 116 -3.25 14.82 6.82
C THR A 116 -3.94 13.46 6.81
N VAL A 117 -4.97 13.26 7.64
CA VAL A 117 -5.64 11.97 7.78
C VAL A 117 -6.36 11.58 6.49
N VAL A 118 -6.31 10.29 6.17
CA VAL A 118 -7.11 9.70 5.10
C VAL A 118 -7.95 8.52 5.60
N VAL A 119 -9.03 8.20 4.90
CA VAL A 119 -9.92 7.09 5.22
C VAL A 119 -10.15 6.16 4.03
N ASN A 120 -10.36 4.88 4.35
CA ASN A 120 -10.77 3.88 3.36
C ASN A 120 -12.26 4.00 3.01
N ASP A 121 -12.78 3.07 2.21
CA ASP A 121 -14.16 3.06 1.68
C ASP A 121 -15.15 2.14 2.43
N ARG A 122 -14.87 1.80 3.69
CA ARG A 122 -15.62 0.78 4.45
C ARG A 122 -16.53 1.35 5.55
N TRP A 123 -17.02 2.57 5.35
CA TRP A 123 -17.82 3.33 6.34
C TRP A 123 -19.32 3.01 6.39
N GLY A 124 -19.77 1.98 5.67
CA GLY A 124 -21.16 1.54 5.71
C GLY A 124 -21.57 0.71 4.51
N LYS A 125 -22.71 0.02 4.65
CA LYS A 125 -23.25 -0.86 3.61
C LYS A 125 -23.45 -0.10 2.30
N GLY A 126 -22.86 -0.64 1.23
CA GLY A 126 -22.98 -0.10 -0.13
C GLY A 126 -22.02 1.03 -0.48
N LEU A 127 -21.05 1.36 0.38
CA LEU A 127 -20.04 2.41 0.14
C LEU A 127 -18.71 1.92 -0.45
N LYS A 128 -18.43 0.61 -0.38
CA LYS A 128 -17.21 0.03 -0.98
C LYS A 128 -17.15 0.37 -2.48
N CYS A 129 -15.97 0.75 -2.97
CA CYS A 129 -15.68 1.30 -4.29
C CYS A 129 -16.47 2.57 -4.66
N LYS A 130 -16.98 3.34 -3.69
CA LYS A 130 -17.80 4.53 -3.99
C LYS A 130 -17.45 5.77 -3.19
N HIS A 131 -17.07 5.62 -1.92
CA HIS A 131 -16.83 6.78 -1.07
C HIS A 131 -15.74 6.49 -0.03
N GLY A 132 -14.66 7.27 -0.09
CA GLY A 132 -13.46 7.19 0.73
C GLY A 132 -12.32 7.92 0.00
N ASP A 133 -11.24 8.26 0.69
CA ASP A 133 -10.07 8.88 0.03
C ASP A 133 -9.34 7.89 -0.87
N PHE A 134 -9.44 6.60 -0.53
CA PHE A 134 -8.97 5.50 -1.34
C PHE A 134 -9.92 4.30 -1.23
N TYR A 135 -10.03 3.55 -2.32
CA TYR A 135 -10.88 2.36 -2.38
C TYR A 135 -10.13 1.11 -1.95
N THR A 136 -10.78 0.27 -1.17
CA THR A 136 -10.33 -1.09 -0.89
C THR A 136 -11.24 -2.12 -1.53
N CYS A 137 -12.51 -1.78 -1.81
CA CYS A 137 -13.48 -2.59 -2.56
C CYS A 137 -13.87 -3.96 -1.98
N ARG A 138 -12.90 -4.85 -1.78
CA ARG A 138 -13.01 -6.16 -1.12
C ARG A 138 -11.65 -6.58 -0.57
N ASP A 139 -11.60 -7.67 0.16
CA ASP A 139 -10.33 -8.23 0.62
C ASP A 139 -9.51 -8.73 -0.59
N HIS A 140 -8.19 -8.55 -0.53
CA HIS A 140 -7.25 -8.89 -1.62
C HIS A 140 -7.60 -8.23 -2.96
N TYR A 141 -8.19 -7.04 -2.94
CA TYR A 141 -8.61 -6.34 -4.15
C TYR A 141 -7.40 -5.96 -5.00
N ASN A 142 -7.36 -6.47 -6.23
CA ASN A 142 -6.43 -6.05 -7.27
C ASN A 142 -7.21 -6.04 -8.60
N PRO A 143 -7.51 -4.86 -9.18
CA PRO A 143 -8.31 -4.73 -10.40
C PRO A 143 -7.55 -5.19 -11.65
N GLY A 144 -6.23 -5.28 -11.61
CA GLY A 144 -5.40 -5.66 -12.76
C GLY A 144 -5.35 -4.62 -13.89
N HIS A 145 -5.88 -3.41 -13.66
CA HIS A 145 -5.85 -2.27 -14.57
C HIS A 145 -5.83 -0.96 -13.76
N LEU A 146 -5.41 0.14 -14.38
CA LEU A 146 -5.42 1.45 -13.74
C LEU A 146 -6.86 1.92 -13.46
N LEU A 147 -7.10 2.38 -12.24
CA LEU A 147 -8.35 3.02 -11.83
C LEU A 147 -8.21 4.55 -11.84
N PRO A 148 -9.31 5.29 -12.13
CA PRO A 148 -9.32 6.75 -12.05
C PRO A 148 -9.32 7.30 -10.61
N TYR A 149 -9.43 6.42 -9.61
CA TYR A 149 -9.40 6.77 -8.19
C TYR A 149 -8.29 5.99 -7.49
N LYS A 150 -7.70 6.60 -6.45
CA LYS A 150 -6.70 5.92 -5.62
C LYS A 150 -7.34 4.72 -4.92
N TRP A 151 -6.57 3.64 -4.80
CA TRP A 151 -7.03 2.41 -4.17
C TRP A 151 -5.89 1.71 -3.43
N GLU A 152 -6.24 0.76 -2.58
CA GLU A 152 -5.31 0.00 -1.75
C GLU A 152 -5.68 -1.49 -1.78
N ASN A 153 -4.71 -2.33 -2.14
CA ASN A 153 -4.77 -3.78 -2.00
C ASN A 153 -4.41 -4.15 -0.56
N CYS A 154 -5.41 -4.48 0.25
CA CYS A 154 -5.19 -5.08 1.56
C CYS A 154 -4.99 -6.59 1.42
N ASP A 155 -3.84 -7.08 1.87
CA ASP A 155 -3.38 -8.43 1.58
C ASP A 155 -2.68 -9.08 2.78
N THR A 156 -2.43 -10.38 2.70
CA THR A 156 -1.84 -11.17 3.81
C THR A 156 -0.63 -11.96 3.34
N VAL A 157 0.29 -12.26 4.27
CA VAL A 157 1.36 -13.24 4.00
C VAL A 157 0.80 -14.67 4.08
N ASP A 158 -0.10 -14.95 5.03
CA ASP A 158 -0.84 -16.22 5.10
C ASP A 158 -2.04 -16.16 4.14
N LYS A 159 -2.09 -17.07 3.18
CA LYS A 159 -3.12 -17.16 2.13
C LYS A 159 -4.53 -17.34 2.70
N ASN A 160 -4.64 -17.86 3.93
CA ASN A 160 -5.90 -18.30 4.52
C ASN A 160 -6.35 -17.44 5.70
N SER A 161 -5.53 -16.52 6.22
CA SER A 161 -5.90 -15.76 7.42
C SER A 161 -5.20 -14.42 7.58
N TRP A 162 -5.93 -13.47 8.16
CA TRP A 162 -5.38 -12.22 8.73
C TRP A 162 -4.72 -12.46 10.09
N ALA A 163 -5.14 -13.48 10.82
CA ALA A 163 -4.67 -13.78 12.18
C ALA A 163 -3.69 -14.95 12.19
N PHE A 164 -2.93 -15.07 13.28
CA PHE A 164 -1.91 -16.11 13.41
C PHE A 164 -2.56 -17.50 13.51
N ARG A 165 -2.16 -18.42 12.63
CA ARG A 165 -2.58 -19.83 12.63
C ARG A 165 -1.44 -20.74 13.08
N ARG A 166 -1.60 -21.40 14.23
CA ARG A 166 -0.59 -22.35 14.76
C ARG A 166 -0.38 -23.57 13.86
N ASN A 167 -1.42 -23.98 13.13
CA ASN A 167 -1.42 -25.15 12.25
C ASN A 167 -1.06 -24.82 10.79
N ALA A 168 -0.68 -23.58 10.49
CA ALA A 168 -0.31 -23.19 9.14
C ALA A 168 0.98 -23.89 8.70
N LYS A 169 1.00 -24.36 7.45
CA LYS A 169 2.16 -24.98 6.81
C LYS A 169 2.88 -23.97 5.93
N LEU A 170 4.12 -24.27 5.52
CA LEU A 170 4.90 -23.36 4.66
C LEU A 170 4.17 -23.00 3.35
N GLU A 171 3.45 -23.96 2.75
CA GLU A 171 2.67 -23.78 1.52
C GLU A 171 1.48 -22.82 1.67
N ASP A 172 0.98 -22.64 2.90
CA ASP A 172 -0.09 -21.69 3.21
C ASP A 172 0.38 -20.24 3.19
N TYR A 173 1.69 -20.00 3.18
CA TYR A 173 2.25 -18.66 3.09
C TYR A 173 2.62 -18.33 1.66
N HIS A 174 2.41 -17.08 1.27
CA HIS A 174 2.90 -16.60 0.00
C HIS A 174 4.43 -16.67 -0.07
N THR A 175 4.95 -17.09 -1.22
CA THR A 175 6.39 -16.96 -1.50
C THR A 175 6.76 -15.49 -1.72
N ILE A 176 8.04 -15.14 -1.63
CA ILE A 176 8.47 -13.77 -1.95
C ILE A 176 8.16 -13.39 -3.41
N GLN A 177 8.26 -14.33 -4.36
CA GLN A 177 7.90 -14.10 -5.76
C GLN A 177 6.42 -13.79 -5.92
N GLU A 178 5.54 -14.52 -5.21
CA GLU A 178 4.10 -14.24 -5.20
C GLU A 178 3.81 -12.85 -4.60
N LEU A 179 4.43 -12.52 -3.46
CA LEU A 179 4.26 -11.20 -2.83
C LEU A 179 4.75 -10.06 -3.73
N LEU A 180 5.93 -10.21 -4.34
CA LEU A 180 6.48 -9.21 -5.27
C LEU A 180 5.59 -9.03 -6.50
N SER A 181 5.11 -10.13 -7.10
CA SER A 181 4.19 -10.07 -8.24
C SER A 181 2.91 -9.28 -7.90
N ARG A 182 2.33 -9.54 -6.72
CA ARG A 182 1.13 -8.84 -6.23
C ARG A 182 1.41 -7.39 -5.89
N PHE A 183 2.53 -7.11 -5.26
CA PHE A 183 2.97 -5.76 -4.91
C PHE A 183 3.25 -4.91 -6.16
N ILE A 184 4.06 -5.40 -7.09
CA ILE A 184 4.46 -4.72 -8.32
C ILE A 184 3.23 -4.45 -9.20
N SER A 185 2.37 -5.45 -9.39
CA SER A 185 1.13 -5.25 -10.17
C SER A 185 0.18 -4.24 -9.52
N THR A 186 0.10 -4.22 -8.18
CA THR A 186 -0.71 -3.26 -7.43
C THR A 186 -0.21 -1.82 -7.69
N VAL A 187 1.09 -1.57 -7.50
CA VAL A 187 1.69 -0.24 -7.68
C VAL A 187 1.58 0.21 -9.14
N SER A 188 1.85 -0.70 -10.09
CA SER A 188 1.75 -0.41 -11.53
C SER A 188 0.33 -0.01 -11.93
N CYS A 189 -0.69 -0.60 -11.31
CA CYS A 189 -2.10 -0.23 -11.49
C CYS A 189 -2.56 0.98 -10.62
N GLY A 190 -1.62 1.74 -10.06
CA GLY A 190 -1.89 2.97 -9.29
C GLY A 190 -2.30 2.75 -7.83
N GLY A 191 -2.29 1.51 -7.34
CA GLY A 191 -2.69 1.15 -5.98
C GLY A 191 -1.57 1.27 -4.94
N ASN A 192 -1.96 1.27 -3.66
CA ASN A 192 -1.06 0.97 -2.55
C ASN A 192 -1.18 -0.50 -2.15
N PHE A 193 -0.12 -1.08 -1.58
CA PHE A 193 -0.14 -2.46 -1.09
C PHE A 193 0.00 -2.48 0.43
N LEU A 194 -1.07 -2.84 1.13
CA LEU A 194 -1.12 -2.98 2.58
C LEU A 194 -0.96 -4.46 2.95
N LEU A 195 0.24 -4.84 3.37
CA LEU A 195 0.57 -6.23 3.73
C LEU A 195 0.43 -6.48 5.23
N ASN A 196 -0.47 -7.37 5.61
CA ASN A 196 -0.74 -7.74 6.99
C ASN A 196 0.34 -8.67 7.58
N VAL A 197 0.68 -8.40 8.85
CA VAL A 197 1.50 -9.27 9.71
C VAL A 197 0.63 -9.86 10.80
N ALA A 198 0.87 -11.12 11.16
CA ALA A 198 0.10 -11.81 12.20
C ALA A 198 1.02 -12.28 13.36
N PRO A 199 1.26 -11.43 14.38
CA PRO A 199 1.99 -11.84 15.56
C PRO A 199 1.27 -12.98 16.30
N THR A 200 2.04 -13.82 16.99
CA THR A 200 1.50 -14.80 17.92
C THR A 200 0.78 -14.12 19.09
N LYS A 201 0.02 -14.89 19.88
CA LYS A 201 -0.61 -14.40 21.12
C LYS A 201 0.38 -13.84 22.16
N TYR A 202 1.67 -14.12 22.02
CA TYR A 202 2.73 -13.61 22.90
C TYR A 202 3.39 -12.33 22.34
N GLY A 203 2.90 -11.79 21.23
CA GLY A 203 3.46 -10.60 20.58
C GLY A 203 4.69 -10.87 19.70
N VAL A 204 5.02 -12.14 19.44
CA VAL A 204 6.16 -12.55 18.61
C VAL A 204 5.76 -12.58 17.13
N ILE A 205 6.51 -11.92 16.26
CA ILE A 205 6.42 -12.11 14.81
C ILE A 205 7.20 -13.39 14.48
N THR A 206 6.58 -14.35 13.78
CA THR A 206 7.25 -15.63 13.52
C THR A 206 8.26 -15.52 12.38
N PRO A 207 9.30 -16.39 12.34
CA PRO A 207 10.39 -16.28 11.36
C PRO A 207 9.93 -16.21 9.91
N ILE A 208 8.83 -16.88 9.55
CA ILE A 208 8.30 -16.82 8.18
C ILE A 208 7.83 -15.42 7.78
N TYR A 209 7.21 -14.66 8.68
CA TYR A 209 6.83 -13.28 8.40
C TYR A 209 8.10 -12.41 8.35
N GLU A 210 9.01 -12.55 9.32
CA GLU A 210 10.28 -11.80 9.33
C GLU A 210 11.07 -12.00 8.02
N GLU A 211 11.17 -13.25 7.54
CA GLU A 211 11.81 -13.60 6.29
C GLU A 211 11.15 -12.87 5.10
N ARG A 212 9.81 -12.93 4.98
CA ARG A 212 9.09 -12.29 3.86
C ARG A 212 9.23 -10.77 3.87
N PHE A 213 9.10 -10.13 5.03
CA PHE A 213 9.28 -8.68 5.14
C PHE A 213 10.74 -8.27 4.91
N SER A 214 11.72 -9.04 5.40
CA SER A 214 13.14 -8.78 5.15
C SER A 214 13.51 -8.94 3.67
N GLN A 215 12.96 -9.95 3.00
CA GLN A 215 13.12 -10.15 1.56
C GLN A 215 12.52 -8.98 0.75
N LEU A 216 11.29 -8.54 1.08
CA LEU A 216 10.67 -7.35 0.48
C LEU A 216 11.53 -6.10 0.70
N GLY A 217 11.99 -5.86 1.94
CA GLY A 217 12.85 -4.73 2.29
C GLY A 217 14.18 -4.75 1.54
N THR A 218 14.82 -5.92 1.40
CA THR A 218 16.05 -6.10 0.63
C THR A 218 15.83 -5.78 -0.85
N TRP A 219 14.70 -6.20 -1.42
CA TRP A 219 14.36 -5.89 -2.81
C TRP A 219 14.09 -4.39 -3.01
N LEU A 220 13.34 -3.77 -2.09
CA LEU A 220 13.02 -2.34 -2.09
C LEU A 220 14.26 -1.46 -1.87
N ALA A 221 15.27 -1.92 -1.13
CA ALA A 221 16.52 -1.18 -0.97
C ALA A 221 17.27 -0.97 -2.29
N ILE A 222 17.07 -1.86 -3.27
CA ILE A 222 17.68 -1.77 -4.60
C ILE A 222 16.72 -1.15 -5.62
N ASN A 223 15.46 -1.59 -5.62
CA ASN A 223 14.48 -1.24 -6.65
C ASN A 223 13.47 -0.19 -6.18
N GLY A 224 13.65 0.41 -4.99
CA GLY A 224 12.68 1.34 -4.40
C GLY A 224 12.42 2.58 -5.25
N GLU A 225 13.38 3.02 -6.06
CA GLU A 225 13.21 4.13 -7.01
C GLU A 225 12.15 3.82 -8.09
N SER A 226 11.94 2.55 -8.44
CA SER A 226 10.90 2.13 -9.39
C SER A 226 9.52 1.99 -8.75
N ILE A 227 9.36 2.35 -7.48
CA ILE A 227 8.13 2.14 -6.69
C ILE A 227 7.73 3.42 -5.98
N TYR A 228 8.59 3.93 -5.09
CA TYR A 228 8.29 5.11 -4.30
C TYR A 228 8.29 6.36 -5.17
N ALA A 229 7.31 7.26 -4.92
CA ALA A 229 7.13 8.50 -5.70
C ALA A 229 6.97 8.29 -7.22
N THR A 230 6.54 7.10 -7.63
CA THR A 230 6.13 6.80 -9.01
C THR A 230 4.63 6.93 -9.17
N THR A 231 4.18 7.05 -10.41
CA THR A 231 2.79 6.94 -10.83
C THR A 231 2.61 5.74 -11.75
N ALA A 232 1.37 5.31 -11.96
CA ALA A 232 1.06 4.38 -13.04
C ALA A 232 1.46 5.00 -14.38
N TRP A 233 2.10 4.21 -15.24
CA TRP A 233 2.40 4.61 -16.61
C TRP A 233 1.17 4.43 -17.52
N THR A 234 1.23 4.91 -18.76
CA THR A 234 0.13 4.80 -19.75
C THR A 234 -0.23 3.34 -20.02
N SER A 235 0.76 2.44 -20.00
CA SER A 235 0.58 0.98 -20.03
C SER A 235 0.99 0.38 -18.70
N GLN A 236 0.15 -0.46 -18.06
CA GLN A 236 0.50 -1.09 -16.77
C GLN A 236 1.39 -2.32 -16.93
N ARG A 237 1.25 -3.06 -18.04
CA ARG A 237 1.98 -4.29 -18.33
C ARG A 237 2.42 -4.32 -19.78
N ASP A 238 3.49 -5.07 -20.06
CA ASP A 238 3.95 -5.24 -21.44
C ASP A 238 2.99 -6.08 -22.28
N ASN A 239 2.88 -5.72 -23.56
CA ASN A 239 2.02 -6.39 -24.53
C ASN A 239 2.67 -7.62 -25.18
N ILE A 240 3.99 -7.80 -25.08
CA ILE A 240 4.72 -8.93 -25.65
C ILE A 240 5.23 -9.86 -24.56
N THR A 241 6.00 -9.36 -23.61
CA THR A 241 6.59 -10.20 -22.57
C THR A 241 5.72 -10.21 -21.32
N SER A 242 5.12 -11.37 -21.04
CA SER A 242 4.35 -11.59 -19.82
C SER A 242 5.20 -11.41 -18.56
N GLY A 243 4.61 -10.85 -17.50
CA GLY A 243 5.32 -10.65 -16.22
C GLY A 243 6.26 -9.44 -16.23
N VAL A 244 6.07 -8.49 -17.16
CA VAL A 244 6.69 -7.17 -17.11
C VAL A 244 5.61 -6.14 -16.79
N TRP A 245 5.86 -5.34 -15.75
CA TRP A 245 4.97 -4.28 -15.29
C TRP A 245 5.67 -2.93 -15.31
N TYR A 246 4.91 -1.85 -15.45
CA TYR A 246 5.48 -0.53 -15.59
C TYR A 246 5.04 0.44 -14.50
N THR A 247 6.01 1.24 -14.06
CA THR A 247 5.77 2.47 -13.29
C THR A 247 6.48 3.62 -13.98
N HIS A 248 6.08 4.84 -13.66
CA HIS A 248 6.56 6.05 -14.30
C HIS A 248 6.95 7.10 -13.27
N SER A 249 8.01 7.86 -13.55
CA SER A 249 8.43 8.99 -12.73
C SER A 249 8.84 10.16 -13.61
N ILE A 250 8.46 11.37 -13.21
CA ILE A 250 8.90 12.62 -13.84
C ILE A 250 9.99 13.21 -12.96
N ILE A 251 11.21 13.27 -13.49
CA ILE A 251 12.31 13.97 -12.83
C ILE A 251 12.25 15.44 -13.23
N ILE A 252 11.91 16.30 -12.27
CA ILE A 252 11.96 17.75 -12.43
C ILE A 252 13.36 18.23 -12.02
N HIS A 253 14.24 18.49 -13.00
CA HIS A 253 15.45 19.25 -12.73
C HIS A 253 15.13 20.75 -12.78
N ILE A 254 15.26 21.43 -11.64
CA ILE A 254 15.29 22.91 -11.60
C ILE A 254 16.74 23.34 -11.77
N ILE A 255 17.14 23.71 -12.98
CA ILE A 255 18.45 24.33 -13.21
C ILE A 255 18.28 25.84 -13.06
N ILE A 256 18.94 26.43 -12.06
CA ILE A 256 18.99 27.88 -11.85
C ILE A 256 20.30 28.40 -12.48
N PHE A 257 20.22 29.07 -13.63
CA PHE A 257 21.33 29.83 -14.17
C PHE A 257 21.25 31.29 -13.69
N SER A 258 22.37 31.82 -13.20
CA SER A 258 22.53 33.24 -12.85
C SER A 258 23.66 33.84 -13.67
N LEU A 259 23.32 34.63 -14.68
CA LEU A 259 24.23 35.53 -15.37
C LEU A 259 23.73 36.95 -15.11
N THR A 260 24.31 37.57 -14.07
CA THR A 260 24.39 39.01 -13.77
C THR A 260 23.19 39.97 -13.89
N SER A 261 21.97 39.56 -14.30
CA SER A 261 20.70 40.31 -14.07
C SER A 261 19.45 39.69 -14.72
N LEU A 262 19.50 38.53 -15.36
CA LEU A 262 18.29 37.79 -15.77
C LEU A 262 18.29 36.37 -15.22
N LYS A 263 17.26 36.02 -14.43
CA LYS A 263 16.97 34.63 -14.02
C LYS A 263 16.18 33.95 -15.13
N TYR A 264 16.76 32.94 -15.76
CA TYR A 264 16.05 32.05 -16.69
C TYR A 264 15.92 30.68 -16.03
N THR A 265 14.69 30.22 -15.80
CA THR A 265 14.41 28.85 -15.35
C THR A 265 14.03 28.01 -16.56
N GLN A 266 14.92 27.14 -17.03
CA GLN A 266 14.53 26.04 -17.92
C GLN A 266 14.13 24.84 -17.06
N LYS A 267 12.87 24.42 -17.19
CA LYS A 267 12.41 23.13 -16.68
C LYS A 267 12.71 22.08 -17.75
N LYS A 268 13.69 21.22 -17.50
CA LYS A 268 13.85 19.98 -18.29
C LYS A 268 13.15 18.86 -17.53
N THR A 269 12.01 18.42 -18.06
CA THR A 269 11.27 17.26 -17.56
C THR A 269 11.83 16.02 -18.24
N ASN A 270 12.59 15.22 -17.50
CA ASN A 270 13.01 13.92 -18.01
C ASN A 270 12.00 12.87 -17.52
N SER A 271 11.27 12.31 -18.47
CA SER A 271 10.42 11.14 -18.26
C SER A 271 11.30 9.91 -18.05
N VAL A 272 11.01 9.15 -16.98
CA VAL A 272 11.62 7.86 -16.70
C VAL A 272 10.52 6.82 -16.61
N VAL A 273 10.66 5.75 -17.38
CA VAL A 273 9.80 4.58 -17.31
C VAL A 273 10.60 3.44 -16.67
N TYR A 274 10.00 2.78 -15.70
CA TYR A 274 10.59 1.59 -15.11
C TYR A 274 9.87 0.35 -15.62
N ALA A 275 10.62 -0.59 -16.22
CA ALA A 275 10.11 -1.90 -16.60
C ALA A 275 10.52 -2.93 -15.54
N ILE A 276 9.57 -3.38 -14.73
CA ILE A 276 9.80 -4.32 -13.63
C ILE A 276 9.49 -5.74 -14.11
N VAL A 277 10.56 -6.51 -14.25
CA VAL A 277 10.55 -7.86 -14.82
C VAL A 277 10.47 -8.89 -13.70
N LEU A 278 9.43 -9.72 -13.70
CA LEU A 278 9.20 -10.75 -12.68
C LEU A 278 9.96 -12.06 -12.94
N ASN A 279 10.37 -12.30 -14.20
CA ASN A 279 11.08 -13.51 -14.60
C ASN A 279 12.33 -13.17 -15.39
N TRP A 280 13.48 -13.70 -14.95
CA TRP A 280 14.73 -13.49 -15.66
C TRP A 280 14.65 -14.10 -17.08
N PRO A 281 15.05 -13.36 -18.13
CA PRO A 281 14.99 -13.88 -19.50
C PRO A 281 15.98 -15.05 -19.68
N LYS A 282 15.46 -16.24 -20.03
CA LYS A 282 16.24 -17.49 -20.07
C LYS A 282 17.42 -17.47 -21.05
N ASN A 283 17.28 -16.73 -22.16
CA ASN A 283 18.31 -16.57 -23.19
C ASN A 283 19.09 -15.24 -23.05
N GLY A 284 18.92 -14.53 -21.94
CA GLY A 284 19.52 -13.21 -21.72
C GLY A 284 18.94 -12.10 -22.58
N LEU A 285 17.84 -12.34 -23.31
CA LEU A 285 17.22 -11.36 -24.19
C LEU A 285 15.78 -11.08 -23.72
N LEU A 286 15.47 -9.80 -23.52
CA LEU A 286 14.13 -9.33 -23.22
C LEU A 286 13.58 -8.52 -24.39
N LEU A 287 12.34 -8.79 -24.79
CA LEU A 287 11.62 -8.00 -25.80
C LEU A 287 10.50 -7.23 -25.11
N LEU A 288 10.51 -5.90 -25.20
CA LEU A 288 9.43 -5.05 -24.68
C LEU A 288 8.70 -4.42 -25.86
N GLY A 289 7.38 -4.54 -25.90
CA GLY A 289 6.57 -3.99 -26.99
C GLY A 289 5.77 -2.75 -26.61
N SER A 290 5.74 -2.36 -25.34
CA SER A 290 5.06 -1.13 -24.89
C SER A 290 5.90 0.16 -25.01
N PRO A 291 7.19 0.21 -24.61
CA PRO A 291 7.97 1.43 -24.69
C PRO A 291 8.55 1.68 -26.09
N THR A 292 8.54 2.94 -26.50
CA THR A 292 9.28 3.46 -27.66
C THR A 292 10.45 4.31 -27.17
N LEU A 293 11.63 4.07 -27.75
CA LEU A 293 12.88 4.73 -27.40
C LEU A 293 13.38 5.60 -28.55
N VAL A 294 14.10 6.66 -28.21
CA VAL A 294 14.87 7.48 -29.16
C VAL A 294 16.35 7.09 -29.09
N PRO A 295 17.18 7.43 -30.09
CA PRO A 295 18.61 7.06 -30.08
C PRO A 295 19.38 7.53 -28.83
N GLU A 296 18.94 8.62 -28.19
CA GLU A 296 19.53 9.16 -26.97
C GLU A 296 19.00 8.48 -25.68
N SER A 297 18.11 7.50 -25.80
CA SER A 297 17.60 6.74 -24.66
C SER A 297 18.68 5.84 -24.07
N THR A 298 18.66 5.72 -22.74
CA THR A 298 19.54 4.80 -22.02
C THR A 298 18.71 3.83 -21.20
N ILE A 299 19.18 2.58 -21.16
CA ILE A 299 18.58 1.53 -20.34
C ILE A 299 19.62 1.09 -19.32
N THR A 300 19.27 1.17 -18.06
CA THR A 300 20.06 0.62 -16.94
C THR A 300 19.24 -0.39 -16.16
N LEU A 301 19.89 -1.23 -15.38
CA LEU A 301 19.24 -2.19 -14.49
C LEU A 301 19.58 -1.85 -13.05
N LEU A 302 18.56 -1.63 -12.21
CA LEU A 302 18.77 -1.33 -10.80
C LEU A 302 19.49 -2.51 -10.10
N GLY A 303 20.59 -2.20 -9.41
CA GLY A 303 21.46 -3.22 -8.80
C GLY A 303 22.51 -3.83 -9.75
N TYR A 304 22.69 -3.27 -10.95
CA TYR A 304 23.77 -3.58 -11.89
C TYR A 304 24.55 -2.31 -12.25
N THR A 305 25.84 -2.43 -12.53
CA THR A 305 26.69 -1.29 -12.95
C THR A 305 26.89 -1.33 -14.45
N GLY A 306 26.44 -0.28 -15.13
CA GLY A 306 26.60 -0.11 -16.58
C GLY A 306 25.27 0.00 -17.32
N ASN A 307 25.36 0.42 -18.58
CA ASN A 307 24.23 0.51 -19.49
C ASN A 307 24.00 -0.83 -20.18
N LEU A 308 22.74 -1.17 -20.41
CA LEU A 308 22.35 -2.33 -21.19
C LEU A 308 22.34 -2.00 -22.68
N GLN A 309 22.79 -2.96 -23.48
CA GLN A 309 22.68 -2.88 -24.93
C GLN A 309 21.24 -3.15 -25.35
N TRP A 310 20.74 -2.34 -26.28
CA TRP A 310 19.39 -2.50 -26.81
C TRP A 310 19.37 -2.15 -28.30
N ASN A 311 18.45 -2.77 -29.04
CA ASN A 311 18.18 -2.47 -30.43
C ASN A 311 16.67 -2.43 -30.67
N GLU A 312 16.23 -1.50 -31.52
CA GLU A 312 14.86 -1.47 -32.00
C GLU A 312 14.62 -2.62 -33.00
N THR A 313 13.39 -3.15 -33.00
CA THR A 313 12.92 -4.21 -33.87
C THR A 313 11.51 -3.85 -34.34
N ASP A 314 11.01 -4.53 -35.37
CA ASP A 314 9.64 -4.32 -35.89
C ASP A 314 8.55 -4.47 -34.81
N ASN A 315 8.85 -5.19 -33.72
CA ASN A 315 7.91 -5.50 -32.64
C ASN A 315 8.27 -4.82 -31.31
N GLY A 316 9.12 -3.78 -31.30
CA GLY A 316 9.51 -3.07 -30.08
C GLY A 316 11.00 -3.16 -29.78
N ILE A 317 11.40 -3.04 -28.51
CA ILE A 317 12.80 -2.94 -28.12
C ILE A 317 13.35 -4.27 -27.59
N LYS A 318 14.48 -4.71 -28.14
CA LYS A 318 15.20 -5.89 -27.70
C LYS A 318 16.38 -5.49 -26.82
N ILE A 319 16.40 -5.97 -25.59
CA ILE A 319 17.37 -5.61 -24.55
C ILE A 319 18.22 -6.83 -24.18
N GLN A 320 19.53 -6.66 -24.19
CA GLN A 320 20.48 -7.67 -23.71
C GLN A 320 20.65 -7.54 -22.19
N PHE A 321 20.19 -8.55 -21.46
CA PHE A 321 20.43 -8.66 -20.03
C PHE A 321 21.89 -9.05 -19.76
N PRO A 322 22.48 -8.54 -18.67
CA PRO A 322 23.83 -8.92 -18.26
C PRO A 322 23.82 -10.37 -17.72
N ASP A 323 24.99 -10.90 -17.37
CA ASP A 323 25.03 -12.13 -16.57
C ASP A 323 24.31 -11.90 -15.23
N ARG A 324 23.48 -12.86 -14.83
CA ARG A 324 22.68 -12.80 -13.60
C ARG A 324 23.56 -12.70 -12.36
N ASP A 325 24.74 -13.31 -12.37
CA ASP A 325 25.65 -13.31 -11.23
C ASP A 325 26.21 -11.90 -10.93
N ASN A 326 26.16 -11.01 -11.92
CA ASN A 326 26.58 -9.61 -11.77
C ASN A 326 25.45 -8.68 -11.27
N VAL A 327 24.24 -9.21 -11.02
CA VAL A 327 23.08 -8.41 -10.61
C VAL A 327 22.74 -8.67 -9.15
N LYS A 328 22.75 -7.61 -8.35
CA LYS A 328 22.48 -7.69 -6.90
C LYS A 328 21.01 -7.96 -6.58
N SER A 329 20.08 -7.47 -7.41
CA SER A 329 18.65 -7.67 -7.20
C SER A 329 18.24 -9.12 -7.41
N LYS A 330 17.30 -9.60 -6.59
CA LYS A 330 16.74 -10.97 -6.63
C LYS A 330 15.25 -10.94 -6.88
N TRP A 331 14.70 -12.05 -7.36
CA TRP A 331 13.26 -12.34 -7.53
C TRP A 331 12.52 -11.50 -8.58
N ALA A 332 12.79 -10.19 -8.67
CA ALA A 332 12.31 -9.29 -9.71
C ALA A 332 13.37 -8.20 -10.00
N TRP A 333 13.32 -7.61 -11.20
CA TRP A 333 14.38 -6.73 -11.71
C TRP A 333 13.79 -5.50 -12.40
N ALA A 334 14.15 -4.31 -11.91
CA ALA A 334 13.67 -3.06 -12.47
C ALA A 334 14.68 -2.47 -13.46
N LEU A 335 14.30 -2.41 -14.74
CA LEU A 335 14.99 -1.62 -15.74
C LEU A 335 14.57 -0.15 -15.60
N LYS A 336 15.51 0.76 -15.75
CA LYS A 336 15.28 2.21 -15.79
C LYS A 336 15.55 2.70 -17.20
N LEU A 337 14.48 3.12 -17.88
CA LEU A 337 14.51 3.63 -19.24
C LEU A 337 14.40 5.16 -19.17
N THR A 338 15.42 5.87 -19.64
CA THR A 338 15.45 7.34 -19.65
C THR A 338 15.26 7.88 -21.06
N ASN A 339 14.67 9.07 -21.19
CA ASN A 339 14.39 9.70 -22.48
C ASN A 339 13.44 8.85 -23.34
N THR A 340 12.38 8.33 -22.73
CA THR A 340 11.29 7.61 -23.42
C THR A 340 10.27 8.60 -23.95
N THR A 341 9.71 8.37 -25.14
CA THR A 341 8.50 9.07 -25.60
C THR A 341 7.26 8.46 -24.93
N GLU A 342 6.31 9.28 -24.50
CA GLU A 342 5.05 8.83 -23.89
C GLU A 342 4.13 8.07 -24.85
#